data_AF-A0A9E5RE85-F1
#
_entry.id   AF-A0A9E5RE85-F1
#
_cell.length_a   1.000
_cell.length_b   1.000
_cell.length_c   1.000
_cell.angle_alpha   90.00
_cell.angle_beta   90.00
_cell.angle_gamma   90.00
#
_symmetry.space_group_name_H-M   'P 1'
#
loop_
_entity.id
_entity.type
_entity.pdbx_description
1 polymer ?
#
loop_
_entity_poly.entity_id
_entity_poly.type
_entity_poly.pdbx_seq_one_letter_code
_entity_poly.pdbx_strand_id
1 'polypeptide(L)'
;MSCRILHCGKSLNNYNLCIEYSVAGFGTRGPEKDDIVFLAVNHEKQTLCGLRARLGEPTDQQPWPDADRYVSAYKLIDIEYANPFDIRFLVDYGGKYWPLKFLQGAKAIKDERAVQALHDAFDKHRVEQPVRLLKENDLNTEGKEEEEDTLLEVDPSELSEVLLEVPEAKINVMGTFQTIPFKNETDALRGLESLVNENFYNLFPRYSSNQSLLIPENRLFLSSGVEARGERIIKGIRSIPDALLIVYSEYENSPSKLH
;
A
#
# COMPACT_ATOMS: atom_id res chain seq x y z
N MET A 1 6.99 11.43 13.37
CA MET A 1 6.56 10.08 13.76
C MET A 1 5.11 10.15 14.19
N SER A 2 4.21 9.67 13.34
CA SER A 2 2.77 9.62 13.57
C SER A 2 2.33 8.19 13.86
N CYS A 3 1.21 8.02 14.56
CA CYS A 3 0.58 6.72 14.78
C CYS A 3 -0.63 6.55 13.84
N ARG A 4 -0.77 5.40 13.20
CA ARG A 4 -1.82 5.10 12.21
C ARG A 4 -2.37 3.69 12.41
N ILE A 5 -3.62 3.47 11.99
CA ILE A 5 -4.18 2.13 11.84
C ILE A 5 -4.28 1.83 10.35
N LEU A 6 -3.59 0.79 9.90
CA LEU A 6 -3.76 0.26 8.54
C LEU A 6 -4.80 -0.86 8.59
N HIS A 7 -5.96 -0.59 8.01
CA HIS A 7 -7.08 -1.51 8.00
C HIS A 7 -7.14 -2.28 6.67
N CYS A 8 -7.09 -3.61 6.74
CA CYS A 8 -7.09 -4.52 5.59
C CYS A 8 -8.51 -4.90 5.11
N GLY A 9 -9.54 -4.14 5.49
CA GLY A 9 -10.92 -4.47 5.18
C GLY A 9 -11.32 -5.80 5.83
N LYS A 10 -12.01 -6.66 5.06
CA LYS A 10 -12.33 -8.05 5.44
C LYS A 10 -11.33 -9.07 4.90
N SER A 11 -10.26 -8.63 4.23
CA SER A 11 -9.33 -9.51 3.53
C SER A 11 -8.26 -10.06 4.48
N LEU A 12 -8.54 -11.21 5.09
CA LEU A 12 -7.56 -11.95 5.89
C LEU A 12 -6.31 -12.31 5.08
N ASN A 13 -6.46 -12.52 3.77
CA ASN A 13 -5.33 -12.78 2.89
C ASN A 13 -4.38 -11.58 2.86
N ASN A 14 -4.90 -10.37 2.61
CA ASN A 14 -4.07 -9.16 2.59
C ASN A 14 -3.42 -8.90 3.95
N TYR A 15 -4.14 -9.13 5.05
CA TYR A 15 -3.58 -9.06 6.40
C TYR A 15 -2.41 -10.05 6.60
N ASN A 16 -2.58 -11.31 6.21
CA ASN A 16 -1.55 -12.34 6.33
C ASN A 16 -0.35 -12.07 5.42
N LEU A 17 -0.57 -11.55 4.20
CA LEU A 17 0.50 -11.16 3.28
C LEU A 17 1.35 -10.01 3.84
N CYS A 18 0.73 -9.02 4.50
CA CYS A 18 1.47 -7.94 5.17
C CYS A 18 2.42 -8.50 6.24
N ILE A 19 1.97 -9.50 7.00
CA ILE A 19 2.79 -10.17 8.02
C ILE A 19 3.90 -11.00 7.38
N GLU A 20 3.57 -11.83 6.40
CA GLU A 20 4.50 -12.78 5.78
C GLU A 20 5.63 -12.09 5.04
N TYR A 21 5.30 -11.04 4.28
CA TYR A 21 6.28 -10.30 3.49
C TYR A 21 6.87 -9.10 4.23
N SER A 22 6.35 -8.76 5.42
CA SER A 22 6.76 -7.57 6.18
C SER A 22 6.64 -6.29 5.37
N VAL A 23 5.50 -6.10 4.69
CA VAL A 23 5.20 -4.92 3.86
C VAL A 23 3.81 -4.38 4.18
N ALA A 24 3.65 -3.06 4.16
CA ALA A 24 2.37 -2.37 4.25
C ALA A 24 2.10 -1.54 2.99
N GLY A 25 0.92 -1.72 2.40
CA GLY A 25 0.44 -0.99 1.23
C GLY A 25 -0.60 0.08 1.61
N PHE A 26 -0.56 1.23 0.94
CA PHE A 26 -1.46 2.35 1.22
C PHE A 26 -2.09 2.89 -0.07
N GLY A 27 -3.41 3.05 -0.06
CA GLY A 27 -4.17 3.63 -1.18
C GLY A 27 -4.04 5.15 -1.30
N THR A 28 -3.40 5.82 -0.34
CA THR A 28 -3.21 7.27 -0.33
C THR A 28 -1.73 7.61 -0.15
N ARG A 29 -1.35 8.79 -0.66
CA ARG A 29 -0.06 9.41 -0.34
C ARG A 29 -0.22 10.15 0.99
N GLY A 30 0.62 9.85 1.98
CA GLY A 30 0.46 10.42 3.32
C GLY A 30 1.21 9.69 4.44
N PRO A 31 1.36 8.35 4.42
CA PRO A 31 2.28 7.66 5.31
C PRO A 31 3.72 8.06 5.00
N GLU A 32 4.52 8.22 6.05
CA GLU A 32 5.93 8.58 5.96
C GLU A 32 6.80 7.53 6.64
N LYS A 33 8.08 7.50 6.26
CA LYS A 33 9.09 6.70 6.95
C LYS A 33 9.08 7.05 8.45
N ASP A 34 9.33 6.03 9.27
CA ASP A 34 9.33 6.05 10.73
C ASP A 34 7.97 6.22 11.41
N ASP A 35 6.86 6.31 10.67
CA ASP A 35 5.52 6.26 11.26
C ASP A 35 5.25 4.89 11.91
N ILE A 36 4.47 4.87 12.99
CA ILE A 36 4.01 3.64 13.65
C ILE A 36 2.68 3.23 13.05
N VAL A 37 2.58 1.97 12.61
CA VAL A 37 1.38 1.39 12.05
C VAL A 37 0.88 0.22 12.90
N PHE A 38 -0.41 0.23 13.20
CA PHE A 38 -1.15 -0.90 13.76
C PHE A 38 -1.93 -1.55 12.62
N LEU A 39 -1.66 -2.83 12.35
CA LEU A 39 -2.35 -3.57 11.31
C LEU A 39 -3.64 -4.17 11.90
N ALA A 40 -4.77 -3.86 11.27
CA ALA A 40 -6.08 -4.33 11.70
C ALA A 40 -6.87 -4.95 10.53
N VAL A 41 -7.76 -5.88 10.85
CA VAL A 41 -8.64 -6.54 9.88
C VAL A 41 -10.00 -6.82 10.50
N ASN A 42 -11.05 -6.74 9.69
CA ASN A 42 -12.38 -7.16 10.11
C ASN A 42 -12.51 -8.68 9.95
N HIS A 43 -12.78 -9.35 11.06
CA HIS A 43 -12.99 -10.79 11.13
C HIS A 43 -14.10 -11.09 12.14
N GLU A 44 -15.07 -11.92 11.76
CA GLU A 44 -16.16 -12.35 12.64
C GLU A 44 -16.92 -11.19 13.35
N LYS A 45 -17.17 -10.09 12.63
CA LYS A 45 -17.83 -8.86 13.14
C LYS A 45 -17.02 -8.11 14.21
N GLN A 46 -15.74 -8.41 14.35
CA GLN A 46 -14.79 -7.69 15.18
C GLN A 46 -13.75 -7.02 14.29
N THR A 47 -13.17 -5.91 14.76
CA THR A 47 -12.01 -5.28 14.12
C THR A 47 -10.80 -5.64 14.94
N LEU A 48 -10.03 -6.62 14.47
CA LEU A 48 -8.92 -7.20 15.22
C LEU A 48 -7.60 -6.57 14.82
N CYS A 49 -6.77 -6.22 15.79
CA CYS A 49 -5.38 -5.81 15.61
C CYS A 49 -4.45 -6.87 16.18
N GLY A 50 -3.41 -7.25 15.43
CA GLY A 50 -2.43 -8.25 15.87
C GLY A 50 -0.98 -7.91 15.54
N LEU A 51 -0.71 -6.77 14.91
CA LEU A 51 0.65 -6.34 14.56
C LEU A 51 0.82 -4.84 14.76
N ARG A 52 1.95 -4.46 15.34
CA ARG A 52 2.46 -3.09 15.44
C ARG A 52 3.84 -3.07 14.81
N ALA A 53 4.12 -2.11 13.95
CA ALA A 53 5.43 -1.98 13.33
C ALA A 53 5.73 -0.50 13.03
N ARG A 54 7.00 -0.22 12.78
CA ARG A 54 7.45 1.07 12.25
C ARG A 54 7.60 0.96 10.72
N LEU A 55 7.22 2.00 10.00
CA LEU A 55 7.42 2.08 8.55
C LEU A 55 8.90 2.33 8.25
N GLY A 56 9.50 1.44 7.48
CA GLY A 56 10.86 1.55 6.99
C GLY A 56 10.93 2.30 5.66
N GLU A 57 11.87 1.87 4.80
CA GLU A 57 12.01 2.45 3.46
C GLU A 57 10.79 2.10 2.57
N PRO A 58 10.41 3.01 1.65
CA PRO A 58 9.52 2.68 0.54
C PRO A 58 10.00 1.45 -0.22
N THR A 59 9.07 0.65 -0.74
CA THR A 59 9.37 -0.54 -1.53
C THR A 59 8.38 -0.70 -2.67
N ASP A 60 8.83 -1.36 -3.72
CA ASP A 60 8.03 -1.80 -4.86
C ASP A 60 7.44 -3.21 -4.66
N GLN A 61 7.77 -3.87 -3.56
CA GLN A 61 7.20 -5.17 -3.20
C GLN A 61 5.70 -5.03 -2.92
N GLN A 62 4.87 -5.61 -3.77
CA GLN A 62 3.41 -5.57 -3.65
C GLN A 62 2.88 -7.02 -3.76
N PRO A 63 2.86 -7.78 -2.65
CA PRO A 63 2.48 -9.19 -2.68
C PRO A 63 0.97 -9.41 -2.86
N TRP A 64 0.16 -8.35 -2.81
CA TRP A 64 -1.30 -8.41 -2.89
C TRP A 64 -1.79 -8.64 -4.32
N PRO A 65 -2.84 -9.45 -4.51
CA PRO A 65 -3.45 -9.65 -5.83
C PRO A 65 -4.09 -8.37 -6.38
N ASP A 66 -4.48 -7.44 -5.50
CA ASP A 66 -5.03 -6.12 -5.83
C ASP A 66 -3.99 -4.99 -5.71
N ALA A 67 -2.72 -5.30 -6.00
CA ALA A 67 -1.57 -4.39 -5.92
C ALA A 67 -1.83 -2.99 -6.53
N ASP A 68 -2.58 -2.92 -7.63
CA ASP A 68 -2.92 -1.67 -8.34
C ASP A 68 -3.67 -0.63 -7.49
N ARG A 69 -4.31 -1.06 -6.40
CA ARG A 69 -5.03 -0.16 -5.48
C ARG A 69 -4.10 0.61 -4.55
N TYR A 70 -2.85 0.17 -4.40
CA TYR A 70 -1.90 0.76 -3.47
C TYR A 70 -0.95 1.71 -4.20
N VAL A 71 -1.07 3.00 -3.88
CA VAL A 71 -0.27 4.08 -4.48
C VAL A 71 1.16 4.09 -3.90
N SER A 72 1.34 3.57 -2.69
CA SER A 72 2.65 3.44 -2.04
C SER A 72 2.72 2.18 -1.18
N ALA A 73 3.92 1.62 -1.03
CA ALA A 73 4.19 0.51 -0.13
C ALA A 73 5.49 0.75 0.63
N TYR A 74 5.56 0.25 1.86
CA TYR A 74 6.69 0.44 2.77
C TYR A 74 7.07 -0.89 3.42
N LYS A 75 8.38 -1.09 3.62
CA LYS A 75 8.87 -2.19 4.47
C LYS A 75 8.40 -1.96 5.91
N LEU A 76 8.06 -3.03 6.61
CA LEU A 76 7.79 -3.02 8.04
C LEU A 76 9.08 -3.36 8.79
N ILE A 77 9.49 -2.49 9.71
CA ILE A 77 10.65 -2.66 10.60
C ILE A 77 10.19 -2.61 12.06
N ASP A 78 11.01 -3.15 12.97
CA ASP A 78 10.70 -3.26 14.40
C ASP A 78 9.31 -3.86 14.65
N ILE A 79 9.02 -4.99 14.00
CA ILE A 79 7.72 -5.64 14.06
C ILE A 79 7.52 -6.27 15.43
N GLU A 80 6.39 -5.94 16.04
CA GLU A 80 5.89 -6.54 17.27
C GLU A 80 4.53 -7.18 17.00
N TYR A 81 4.28 -8.32 17.66
CA TYR A 81 3.05 -9.08 17.52
C TYR A 81 2.21 -9.02 18.78
N ALA A 82 0.89 -9.10 18.60
CA ALA A 82 -0.07 -9.25 19.67
C ALA A 82 -1.01 -10.42 19.36
N ASN A 83 -1.50 -11.09 20.41
CA ASN A 83 -2.67 -11.93 20.27
C ASN A 83 -3.83 -11.04 19.79
N PRO A 84 -4.49 -11.36 18.65
CA PRO A 84 -5.44 -10.47 18.03
C PRO A 84 -6.51 -9.99 19.02
N PHE A 85 -6.62 -8.68 19.16
CA PHE A 85 -7.55 -8.04 20.09
C PHE A 85 -8.43 -7.03 19.35
N ASP A 86 -9.64 -6.86 19.87
CA ASP A 86 -10.66 -6.01 19.27
C ASP A 86 -10.36 -4.53 19.57
N ILE A 87 -10.23 -3.71 18.53
CA ILE A 87 -9.97 -2.27 18.66
C ILE A 87 -11.23 -1.42 18.76
N ARG A 88 -12.42 -2.02 18.82
CA ARG A 88 -13.70 -1.30 18.97
C ARG A 88 -13.79 -0.48 20.26
N PHE A 89 -12.92 -0.69 21.25
CA PHE A 89 -12.81 0.19 22.42
C PHE A 89 -12.45 1.64 22.04
N LEU A 90 -11.94 1.88 20.83
CA LEU A 90 -11.69 3.22 20.31
C LEU A 90 -12.96 4.06 20.18
N VAL A 91 -14.15 3.45 20.26
CA VAL A 91 -15.44 4.16 20.37
C VAL A 91 -15.47 5.17 21.52
N ASP A 92 -14.76 4.89 22.62
CA ASP A 92 -14.70 5.78 23.79
C ASP A 92 -13.96 7.10 23.50
N TYR A 93 -13.15 7.13 22.44
CA TYR A 93 -12.34 8.28 22.03
C TYR A 93 -12.89 8.92 20.75
N GLY A 94 -13.32 8.09 19.81
CA GLY A 94 -13.82 8.52 18.50
C GLY A 94 -15.32 8.79 18.47
N GLY A 95 -16.07 8.37 19.48
CA GLY A 95 -17.53 8.48 19.53
C GLY A 95 -18.20 7.63 18.44
N LYS A 96 -19.39 8.08 18.02
CA LYS A 96 -20.20 7.40 16.99
C LYS A 96 -19.44 7.17 15.68
N TYR A 97 -18.56 8.09 15.30
CA TYR A 97 -17.81 8.06 14.03
C TYR A 97 -16.36 7.61 14.18
N TRP A 98 -16.04 6.82 15.21
CA TRP A 98 -14.69 6.30 15.43
C TRP A 98 -14.08 5.55 14.22
N PRO A 99 -14.83 4.77 13.40
CA PRO A 99 -14.22 4.08 12.26
C PRO A 99 -13.71 5.07 11.22
N LEU A 100 -14.46 6.14 10.96
CA LEU A 100 -14.06 7.20 10.04
C LEU A 100 -12.86 8.01 10.55
N LYS A 101 -12.79 8.21 11.87
CA LYS A 101 -11.67 8.94 12.51
C LYS A 101 -10.37 8.14 12.48
N PHE A 102 -10.43 6.83 12.68
CA PHE A 102 -9.23 6.03 12.95
C PHE A 102 -8.88 4.98 11.88
N LEU A 103 -9.85 4.44 11.15
CA LEU A 103 -9.62 3.36 10.17
C LEU A 103 -9.57 3.88 8.73
N GLN A 104 -10.25 4.98 8.43
CA GLN A 104 -10.38 5.46 7.06
C GLN A 104 -9.04 5.98 6.51
N GLY A 105 -8.49 5.29 5.51
CA GLY A 105 -7.34 5.74 4.72
C GLY A 105 -6.02 5.83 5.49
N ALA A 106 -5.89 5.12 6.61
CA ALA A 106 -4.68 5.09 7.45
C ALA A 106 -4.14 6.50 7.80
N LYS A 107 -5.04 7.42 8.13
CA LYS A 107 -4.69 8.78 8.55
C LYS A 107 -3.95 8.76 9.88
N ALA A 108 -3.12 9.78 10.10
CA ALA A 108 -2.47 9.99 11.38
C ALA A 108 -3.53 10.25 12.47
N ILE A 109 -3.46 9.49 13.56
CA ILE A 109 -4.34 9.68 14.71
C ILE A 109 -3.85 10.91 15.48
N LYS A 110 -4.73 11.91 15.59
CA LYS A 110 -4.44 13.18 16.29
C LYS A 110 -4.75 13.15 17.79
N ASP A 111 -5.68 12.29 18.23
CA ASP A 111 -6.01 12.18 19.66
C ASP A 111 -4.96 11.32 20.37
N GLU A 112 -4.09 11.97 21.14
CA GLU A 112 -3.02 11.33 21.90
C GLU A 112 -3.54 10.29 22.91
N ARG A 113 -4.75 10.47 23.45
CA ARG A 113 -5.34 9.50 24.38
C ARG A 113 -5.74 8.22 23.67
N ALA A 114 -6.25 8.33 22.44
CA ALA A 114 -6.56 7.18 21.61
C ALA A 114 -5.28 6.43 21.21
N VAL A 115 -4.21 7.17 20.88
CA VAL A 115 -2.87 6.59 20.61
C VAL A 115 -2.36 5.82 21.83
N GLN A 116 -2.37 6.44 23.01
CA GLN A 116 -1.92 5.79 24.23
C GLN A 116 -2.75 4.54 24.55
N ALA A 117 -4.08 4.63 24.44
CA ALA A 117 -4.96 3.49 24.68
C ALA A 117 -4.70 2.33 23.72
N LEU A 118 -4.35 2.63 22.46
CA LEU A 118 -3.98 1.63 21.47
C LEU A 118 -2.66 0.94 21.80
N HIS A 119 -1.65 1.70 22.21
CA HIS A 119 -0.38 1.14 22.70
C HIS A 119 -0.59 0.26 23.95
N ASP A 120 -1.33 0.76 24.95
CA ASP A 120 -1.61 0.02 26.19
C ASP A 120 -2.40 -1.26 25.92
N ALA A 121 -3.38 -1.21 25.02
CA ALA A 121 -4.15 -2.39 24.62
C ALA A 121 -3.25 -3.41 23.91
N PHE A 122 -2.38 -2.95 23.01
CA PHE A 122 -1.44 -3.81 22.30
C PHE A 122 -0.45 -4.49 23.25
N ASP A 123 0.16 -3.72 24.16
CA ASP A 123 1.18 -4.24 25.08
C ASP A 123 0.60 -5.28 26.05
N LYS A 124 -0.68 -5.16 26.43
CA LYS A 124 -1.41 -6.17 27.22
C LYS A 124 -1.58 -7.51 26.49
N HIS A 125 -1.62 -7.48 25.16
CA HIS A 125 -1.83 -8.66 24.33
C HIS A 125 -0.54 -9.12 23.63
N ARG A 126 0.61 -8.51 23.94
CA ARG A 126 1.87 -8.76 23.25
C ARG A 126 2.26 -10.24 23.31
N VAL A 127 2.71 -10.77 22.17
CA VAL A 127 3.21 -12.14 22.01
C VAL A 127 4.53 -12.14 21.21
N GLU A 128 5.28 -13.23 21.30
CA GLU A 128 6.58 -13.36 20.62
C GLU A 128 6.45 -13.73 19.14
N GLN A 129 5.37 -14.42 18.76
CA GLN A 129 5.20 -14.99 17.42
C GLN A 129 3.92 -14.47 16.74
N PRO A 130 3.91 -14.34 15.40
CA PRO A 130 2.73 -13.92 14.67
C PRO A 130 1.59 -14.91 14.84
N VAL A 131 0.42 -14.41 15.21
CA VAL A 131 -0.81 -15.20 15.25
C VAL A 131 -1.54 -15.01 13.93
N ARG A 132 -1.64 -16.09 13.13
CA ARG A 132 -2.40 -16.08 11.89
C ARG A 132 -3.88 -16.27 12.19
N LEU A 133 -4.70 -15.39 11.64
CA LEU A 133 -6.15 -15.57 11.61
C LEU A 133 -6.49 -16.54 10.48
N LEU A 134 -7.15 -17.64 10.81
CA LEU A 134 -7.61 -18.65 9.86
C LEU A 134 -9.09 -18.41 9.56
N LYS A 135 -9.54 -18.68 8.33
CA LYS A 135 -10.98 -18.77 8.10
C LYS A 135 -11.45 -20.12 8.64
N GLU A 136 -12.56 -20.16 9.38
CA GLU A 136 -13.19 -21.42 9.84
C GLU A 136 -13.49 -22.41 8.69
N ASN A 137 -13.37 -22.02 7.42
CA ASN A 137 -13.64 -22.82 6.22
C ASN A 137 -12.43 -23.05 5.30
N ASP A 138 -11.19 -23.05 5.80
CA ASP A 138 -9.98 -23.38 5.00
C ASP A 138 -9.89 -24.85 4.51
N LEU A 139 -11.04 -25.53 4.35
CA LEU A 139 -11.16 -26.85 3.75
C LEU A 139 -11.84 -26.92 2.39
N ASN A 140 -12.31 -25.81 1.77
CA ASN A 140 -12.64 -25.72 0.32
C ASN A 140 -13.54 -24.50 0.05
N THR A 141 -13.02 -23.33 -0.33
CA THR A 141 -13.68 -22.45 -1.31
C THR A 141 -12.73 -21.34 -1.79
N GLU A 142 -12.19 -21.49 -2.99
CA GLU A 142 -11.73 -20.36 -3.80
C GLU A 142 -12.96 -19.54 -4.24
N GLY A 143 -12.91 -18.21 -4.11
CA GLY A 143 -13.81 -17.31 -4.83
C GLY A 143 -15.15 -16.97 -4.18
N LYS A 144 -15.17 -16.49 -2.93
CA LYS A 144 -16.28 -15.62 -2.47
C LYS A 144 -15.83 -14.17 -2.52
N GLU A 145 -16.52 -13.40 -3.35
CA GLU A 145 -16.43 -11.95 -3.48
C GLU A 145 -16.36 -11.30 -2.10
N GLU A 146 -15.36 -10.44 -1.91
CA GLU A 146 -15.17 -9.66 -0.68
C GLU A 146 -16.38 -8.72 -0.53
N GLU A 147 -17.32 -9.06 0.35
CA GLU A 147 -18.41 -8.15 0.74
C GLU A 147 -17.82 -6.81 1.23
N GLU A 148 -18.34 -5.69 0.73
CA GLU A 148 -17.90 -4.34 1.12
C GLU A 148 -17.92 -4.12 2.65
N ASP A 149 -16.94 -3.35 3.13
CA ASP A 149 -16.77 -3.06 4.55
C ASP A 149 -17.75 -1.99 5.03
N THR A 150 -18.88 -2.45 5.58
CA THR A 150 -19.98 -1.60 6.05
C THR A 150 -19.62 -0.72 7.25
N LEU A 151 -18.48 -0.93 7.93
CA LEU A 151 -18.06 -0.09 9.07
C LEU A 151 -17.71 1.35 8.66
N LEU A 152 -17.39 1.59 7.39
CA LEU A 152 -17.05 2.91 6.87
C LEU A 152 -18.20 3.55 6.07
N GLU A 153 -19.34 2.85 5.94
CA GLU A 153 -20.51 3.37 5.27
C GLU A 153 -21.25 4.38 6.15
N VAL A 154 -21.72 5.46 5.53
CA VAL A 154 -22.45 6.55 6.19
C VAL A 154 -23.80 6.69 5.52
N ASP A 155 -24.87 6.71 6.32
CA ASP A 155 -26.21 7.03 5.83
C ASP A 155 -26.22 8.46 5.25
N PRO A 156 -26.70 8.67 4.01
CA PRO A 156 -26.78 10.00 3.39
C PRO A 156 -27.49 11.06 4.26
N SER A 157 -28.43 10.66 5.11
CA SER A 157 -29.14 11.55 6.03
C SER A 157 -28.26 12.10 7.16
N GLU A 158 -27.21 11.39 7.55
CA GLU A 158 -26.26 11.79 8.61
C GLU A 158 -25.04 12.55 8.08
N LEU A 159 -24.93 12.70 6.76
CA LEU A 159 -23.73 13.22 6.10
C LEU A 159 -23.33 14.62 6.61
N SER A 160 -24.29 15.49 6.90
CA SER A 160 -24.02 16.83 7.44
C SER A 160 -23.41 16.78 8.85
N GLU A 161 -23.90 15.87 9.70
CA GLU A 161 -23.39 15.68 11.07
C GLU A 161 -21.98 15.08 11.03
N VAL A 162 -21.77 14.07 10.19
CA VAL A 162 -20.46 13.45 9.97
C VAL A 162 -19.41 14.46 9.51
N LEU A 163 -19.74 15.34 8.57
CA LEU A 163 -18.79 16.34 8.07
C LEU A 163 -18.47 17.44 9.08
N LEU A 164 -19.34 17.69 10.06
CA LEU A 164 -19.04 18.59 11.17
C LEU A 164 -18.09 17.95 12.17
N GLU A 165 -18.28 16.66 12.47
CA GLU A 165 -17.47 15.96 13.48
C GLU A 165 -16.14 15.40 12.91
N VAL A 166 -16.15 14.97 11.64
CA VAL A 166 -15.01 14.38 10.93
C VAL A 166 -14.89 15.03 9.53
N PRO A 167 -14.50 16.32 9.45
CA PRO A 167 -14.40 17.03 8.18
C PRO A 167 -13.42 16.38 7.19
N GLU A 168 -12.40 15.69 7.70
CA GLU A 168 -11.41 14.96 6.91
C GLU A 168 -11.96 13.67 6.28
N ALA A 169 -13.18 13.23 6.62
CA ALA A 169 -13.80 12.06 6.01
C ALA A 169 -14.13 12.29 4.52
N LYS A 170 -14.29 13.55 4.12
CA LYS A 170 -14.54 13.95 2.74
C LYS A 170 -13.24 13.95 1.93
N ILE A 171 -13.28 13.31 0.76
CA ILE A 171 -12.21 13.45 -0.23
C ILE A 171 -12.24 14.89 -0.76
N ASN A 172 -11.16 15.63 -0.52
CA ASN A 172 -10.98 16.98 -1.05
C ASN A 172 -10.16 16.92 -2.35
N VAL A 173 -10.65 17.60 -3.39
CA VAL A 173 -9.86 17.82 -4.62
C VAL A 173 -8.80 18.88 -4.30
N MET A 174 -7.54 18.45 -4.18
CA MET A 174 -6.44 19.31 -3.71
C MET A 174 -5.74 20.13 -4.80
N GLY A 175 -6.17 20.08 -6.07
CA GLY A 175 -5.62 20.95 -7.10
C GLY A 175 -6.09 20.63 -8.51
N THR A 176 -6.05 21.64 -9.38
CA THR A 176 -6.08 21.49 -10.83
C THR A 176 -4.65 21.30 -11.32
N PHE A 177 -4.37 20.15 -11.94
CA PHE A 177 -3.06 19.92 -12.56
C PHE A 177 -2.78 21.01 -13.59
N GLN A 178 -1.64 21.70 -13.47
CA GLN A 178 -1.17 22.57 -14.55
C GLN A 178 -0.58 21.67 -15.63
N THR A 179 -1.30 21.52 -16.75
CA THR A 179 -0.79 20.79 -17.90
C THR A 179 0.33 21.61 -18.55
N ILE A 180 1.56 21.14 -18.42
CA ILE A 180 2.68 21.68 -19.21
C ILE A 180 2.72 20.90 -20.53
N PRO A 181 2.51 21.57 -21.68
CA PRO A 181 2.63 20.89 -22.97
C PRO A 181 4.10 20.54 -23.22
N PHE A 182 4.39 19.25 -23.32
CA PHE A 182 5.64 18.75 -23.87
C PHE A 182 5.59 18.80 -25.41
N LYS A 183 6.75 18.84 -26.06
CA LYS A 183 6.85 19.09 -27.51
C LYS A 183 6.60 17.81 -28.32
N ASN A 184 7.18 16.69 -27.88
CA ASN A 184 6.93 15.32 -28.34
C ASN A 184 7.54 14.34 -27.31
N GLU A 185 7.53 13.03 -27.53
CA GLU A 185 8.07 12.06 -26.56
C GLU A 185 9.59 12.18 -26.39
N THR A 186 10.35 12.31 -27.49
CA THR A 186 11.81 12.12 -27.57
C THR A 186 12.64 13.41 -27.56
N ASP A 187 12.01 14.59 -27.41
CA ASP A 187 12.72 15.87 -27.40
C ASP A 187 13.66 15.94 -26.16
N ALA A 188 14.93 16.27 -26.39
CA ALA A 188 15.95 16.22 -25.35
C ALA A 188 15.72 17.21 -24.19
N LEU A 189 14.88 18.25 -24.37
CA LEU A 189 14.69 19.32 -23.38
C LEU A 189 13.23 19.47 -22.94
N ARG A 190 12.28 19.17 -23.84
CA ARG A 190 10.83 19.23 -23.59
C ARG A 190 10.15 17.94 -24.01
N GLY A 191 10.88 16.82 -23.95
CA GLY A 191 10.36 15.49 -24.21
C GLY A 191 9.77 14.86 -22.97
N LEU A 192 8.67 14.12 -23.12
CA LEU A 192 8.08 13.37 -22.01
C LEU A 192 9.07 12.35 -21.44
N GLU A 193 9.81 11.67 -22.31
CA GLU A 193 10.80 10.66 -21.93
C GLU A 193 11.90 11.27 -21.05
N SER A 194 12.51 12.37 -21.51
CA SER A 194 13.53 13.13 -20.77
C SER A 194 12.99 13.59 -19.41
N LEU A 195 11.78 14.16 -19.38
CA LEU A 195 11.12 14.63 -18.15
C LEU A 195 10.88 13.50 -17.14
N VAL A 196 10.37 12.36 -17.60
CA VAL A 196 10.10 11.20 -16.74
C VAL A 196 11.40 10.57 -16.24
N ASN A 197 12.40 10.41 -17.12
CA ASN A 197 13.69 9.79 -16.78
C ASN A 197 14.46 10.63 -15.75
N GLU A 198 14.56 11.95 -15.96
CA GLU A 198 15.24 12.86 -15.04
C GLU A 198 14.58 12.94 -13.66
N ASN A 199 13.26 12.73 -13.61
CA ASN A 199 12.47 12.85 -12.38
C ASN A 199 11.98 11.51 -11.84
N PHE A 200 12.49 10.38 -12.35
CA PHE A 200 11.92 9.05 -12.11
C PHE A 200 11.74 8.74 -10.62
N TYR A 201 12.80 8.92 -9.82
CA TYR A 201 12.76 8.64 -8.38
C TYR A 201 11.84 9.59 -7.59
N ASN A 202 11.59 10.80 -8.13
CA ASN A 202 10.63 11.74 -7.53
C ASN A 202 9.19 11.35 -7.89
N LEU A 203 8.97 10.84 -9.10
CA LEU A 203 7.66 10.44 -9.60
C LEU A 203 7.21 9.08 -9.06
N PHE A 204 8.17 8.19 -8.78
CA PHE A 204 7.93 6.82 -8.33
C PHE A 204 8.68 6.53 -7.02
N PRO A 205 8.21 7.03 -5.87
CA PRO A 205 8.90 6.93 -4.58
C PRO A 205 9.17 5.50 -4.10
N ARG A 206 8.44 4.51 -4.64
CA ARG A 206 8.65 3.08 -4.38
C ARG A 206 10.01 2.56 -4.85
N TYR A 207 10.63 3.24 -5.82
CA TYR A 207 11.97 2.94 -6.28
C TYR A 207 12.93 3.91 -5.63
N SER A 208 13.95 3.40 -4.92
CA SER A 208 15.03 4.23 -4.38
C SER A 208 16.28 4.11 -5.24
N SER A 209 17.04 5.19 -5.40
CA SER A 209 18.33 5.16 -6.12
C SER A 209 19.36 4.23 -5.48
N ASN A 210 19.16 3.85 -4.22
CA ASN A 210 20.02 2.92 -3.48
C ASN A 210 19.70 1.45 -3.78
N GLN A 211 18.47 1.13 -4.19
CA GLN A 211 17.98 -0.25 -4.40
C GLN A 211 17.45 -0.48 -5.81
N SER A 212 17.57 0.50 -6.69
CA SER A 212 17.17 0.35 -8.09
C SER A 212 17.97 1.26 -9.01
N LEU A 213 18.17 0.83 -10.25
CA LEU A 213 18.88 1.56 -11.29
C LEU A 213 17.98 1.65 -12.52
N LEU A 214 17.57 2.87 -12.86
CA LEU A 214 16.98 3.18 -14.16
C LEU A 214 18.10 3.39 -15.19
N ILE A 215 18.06 2.63 -16.28
CA ILE A 215 18.91 2.79 -17.46
C ILE A 215 18.01 3.26 -18.61
N PRO A 216 17.89 4.58 -18.84
CA PRO A 216 17.05 5.13 -19.90
C PRO A 216 17.66 4.87 -21.29
N GLU A 217 18.99 4.90 -21.44
CA GLU A 217 19.66 4.56 -22.70
C GLU A 217 20.02 3.08 -22.76
N ASN A 218 19.11 2.26 -23.27
CA ASN A 218 19.23 0.80 -23.27
C ASN A 218 19.53 0.20 -24.65
N ARG A 219 20.01 0.99 -25.61
CA ARG A 219 20.39 0.51 -26.97
C ARG A 219 21.42 -0.63 -26.97
N LEU A 220 22.10 -0.83 -25.85
CA LEU A 220 23.05 -1.92 -25.62
C LEU A 220 22.36 -3.26 -25.24
N PHE A 221 21.08 -3.21 -24.84
CA PHE A 221 20.31 -4.36 -24.40
C PHE A 221 19.33 -4.77 -25.50
N LEU A 222 19.62 -5.91 -26.11
CA LEU A 222 18.86 -6.44 -27.24
C LEU A 222 17.92 -7.53 -26.74
N SER A 223 16.61 -7.37 -26.94
CA SER A 223 15.64 -8.42 -26.63
C SER A 223 15.39 -9.35 -27.82
N SER A 224 14.90 -10.56 -27.52
CA SER A 224 14.43 -11.51 -28.55
C SER A 224 13.31 -10.88 -29.39
N GLY A 225 13.34 -11.13 -30.70
CA GLY A 225 12.51 -10.45 -31.68
C GLY A 225 10.99 -10.56 -31.47
N VAL A 226 10.28 -9.57 -32.01
CA VAL A 226 8.81 -9.43 -31.93
C VAL A 226 8.12 -10.56 -32.69
N GLU A 227 7.08 -11.16 -32.10
CA GLU A 227 6.20 -12.10 -32.78
C GLU A 227 5.30 -11.36 -33.77
N ALA A 228 5.36 -11.73 -35.05
CA ALA A 228 4.37 -11.29 -36.01
C ALA A 228 3.07 -12.08 -35.80
N ARG A 229 2.05 -11.43 -35.21
CA ARG A 229 0.67 -11.94 -35.16
C ARG A 229 0.58 -13.42 -34.77
N GLY A 230 1.30 -13.81 -33.72
CA GLY A 230 1.14 -15.10 -33.05
C GLY A 230 1.69 -16.34 -33.75
N GLU A 231 2.43 -16.26 -34.87
CA GLU A 231 2.82 -17.49 -35.56
C GLU A 231 4.34 -17.75 -35.71
N ARG A 232 5.24 -16.77 -35.83
CA ARG A 232 6.71 -16.98 -35.73
C ARG A 232 7.49 -15.73 -35.33
N ILE A 233 8.54 -15.90 -34.52
CA ILE A 233 9.58 -14.87 -34.28
C ILE A 233 10.25 -14.52 -35.61
N ILE A 234 10.24 -13.23 -35.99
CA ILE A 234 10.94 -12.78 -37.19
C ILE A 234 12.45 -12.88 -36.93
N LYS A 235 13.13 -13.82 -37.59
CA LYS A 235 14.59 -13.94 -37.53
C LYS A 235 15.25 -12.65 -38.04
N GLY A 236 16.05 -12.01 -37.20
CA GLY A 236 16.88 -10.84 -37.57
C GLY A 236 16.35 -9.49 -37.11
N ILE A 237 15.11 -9.40 -36.61
CA ILE A 237 14.60 -8.18 -35.98
C ILE A 237 14.82 -8.29 -34.48
N ARG A 238 15.73 -7.47 -33.95
CA ARG A 238 15.93 -7.32 -32.50
C ARG A 238 15.10 -6.13 -32.04
N SER A 239 14.29 -6.30 -31.01
CA SER A 239 13.67 -5.18 -30.32
C SER A 239 14.69 -4.54 -29.38
N ILE A 240 14.62 -3.22 -29.26
CA ILE A 240 15.32 -2.43 -28.24
C ILE A 240 14.21 -2.03 -27.26
N PRO A 241 14.34 -2.33 -25.96
CA PRO A 241 13.38 -1.85 -24.97
C PRO A 241 13.39 -0.31 -24.93
N ASP A 242 12.41 0.35 -24.31
CA ASP A 242 12.45 1.83 -24.18
C ASP A 242 13.28 2.30 -22.97
N ALA A 243 13.24 1.57 -21.86
CA ALA A 243 14.14 1.73 -20.72
C ALA A 243 14.37 0.38 -20.02
N LEU A 244 15.35 0.30 -19.13
CA LEU A 244 15.50 -0.83 -18.21
C LEU A 244 15.49 -0.34 -16.77
N LEU A 245 14.67 -0.96 -15.94
CA LEU A 245 14.68 -0.76 -14.49
C LEU A 245 15.18 -2.03 -13.83
N ILE A 246 16.30 -1.93 -13.13
CA ILE A 246 16.84 -3.02 -12.32
C ILE A 246 16.48 -2.73 -10.87
N VAL A 247 15.85 -3.69 -10.19
CA VAL A 247 15.54 -3.60 -8.75
C VAL A 247 16.32 -4.67 -8.02
N TYR A 248 17.04 -4.28 -6.98
CA TYR A 248 17.81 -5.17 -6.13
C TYR A 248 16.95 -5.60 -4.93
N SER A 249 16.37 -6.80 -5.02
CA SER A 249 15.62 -7.41 -3.91
C SER A 249 16.49 -8.42 -3.16
N GLU A 250 16.43 -8.39 -1.82
CA GLU A 250 17.10 -9.38 -0.95
C GLU A 250 16.34 -10.73 -0.93
N TYR A 251 15.11 -10.77 -1.43
CA TYR A 251 14.21 -11.93 -1.32
C TYR A 251 13.94 -12.65 -2.63
N GLU A 252 14.27 -12.05 -3.78
CA GLU A 252 14.14 -12.73 -5.07
C GLU A 252 15.44 -13.46 -5.42
N ASN A 253 15.38 -14.79 -5.55
CA ASN A 253 16.51 -15.63 -6.00
C ASN A 253 16.95 -15.33 -7.45
N SER A 254 16.23 -14.46 -8.16
CA SER A 254 16.47 -14.09 -9.54
C SER A 254 16.39 -12.57 -9.70
N PRO A 255 17.47 -11.87 -10.10
CA PRO A 255 17.54 -10.41 -10.13
C PRO A 255 16.75 -9.72 -11.26
N SER A 256 15.89 -10.45 -11.98
CA SER A 256 15.17 -9.91 -13.13
C SER A 256 13.88 -10.67 -13.42
N LYS A 257 12.74 -9.99 -13.28
CA LYS A 257 11.48 -10.35 -13.94
C LYS A 257 11.27 -9.38 -15.11
N LEU A 258 11.26 -9.92 -16.33
CA LEU A 258 10.80 -9.18 -17.51
C LEU A 258 9.26 -9.25 -17.48
N HIS A 259 8.62 -8.12 -17.20
CA HIS A 259 7.19 -7.94 -17.44
C HIS A 259 6.92 -7.59 -18.90
#